data_AF-A0A2E9XA48-F1
#
_entry.id   AF-A0A2E9XA48-F1
#
_cell.length_a   1.000
_cell.length_b   1.000
_cell.length_c   1.000
_cell.angle_alpha   90.00
_cell.angle_beta   90.00
_cell.angle_gamma   90.00
#
_symmetry.space_group_name_H-M   'P 1'
#
loop_
_entity.id
_entity.type
_entity.pdbx_description
1 polymer ?
#
loop_
_entity_poly.entity_id
_entity_poly.type
_entity_poly.pdbx_seq_one_letter_code
_entity_poly.pdbx_strand_id
1 'polypeptide(L)'
;MATNNVYKPTSRVLWVDRFLALIRITFIGIVSVGVIAFIAQQINPQNPFASWVNPDATGLTADQLKGLLVTGIAQGAMYGLIALGYSMVYGVLGFINFAHGEVFMAGAMSGMIISNKLSESGLWQDAFLFSLVFVIATSIVVSTATAIIMERVAYRRLRDAPRLIPLITS
;
A
#
# COMPACT_ATOMS: atom_id res chain seq x y z
N MET A 1 -33.92 -23.67 36.28
CA MET A 1 -33.41 -24.73 35.37
C MET A 1 -33.33 -24.12 33.98
N ALA A 2 -32.17 -23.57 33.61
CA ALA A 2 -32.00 -22.84 32.34
C ALA A 2 -31.57 -23.82 31.24
N THR A 3 -32.36 -23.92 30.17
CA THR A 3 -32.05 -24.74 28.99
C THR A 3 -31.04 -24.02 28.12
N ASN A 4 -29.83 -24.58 28.02
CA ASN A 4 -28.77 -24.14 27.12
C ASN A 4 -29.19 -24.33 25.66
N ASN A 5 -29.61 -23.25 25.01
CA ASN A 5 -29.90 -23.27 23.58
C ASN A 5 -28.57 -23.15 22.81
N VAL A 6 -28.01 -24.31 22.45
CA VAL A 6 -26.77 -24.41 21.67
C VAL A 6 -27.08 -23.99 20.24
N TYR A 7 -26.61 -22.80 19.84
CA TYR A 7 -26.68 -22.32 18.46
C TYR A 7 -25.94 -23.31 17.54
N LYS A 8 -26.67 -24.00 16.66
CA LYS A 8 -26.07 -24.76 15.54
C LYS A 8 -25.62 -23.76 14.45
N PRO A 9 -24.32 -23.67 14.12
CA PRO A 9 -23.88 -22.79 13.04
C PRO A 9 -24.45 -23.27 11.69
N THR A 10 -24.96 -22.33 10.90
CA THR A 10 -25.54 -22.61 9.58
C THR A 10 -24.44 -22.97 8.57
N SER A 11 -24.71 -23.91 7.66
CA SER A 11 -23.73 -24.48 6.71
C SER A 11 -22.98 -23.47 5.84
N ARG A 12 -23.55 -22.27 5.63
CA ARG A 12 -22.89 -21.16 4.93
C ARG A 12 -21.65 -20.65 5.65
N VAL A 13 -21.65 -20.62 6.98
CA VAL A 13 -20.49 -20.19 7.78
C VAL A 13 -19.34 -21.17 7.58
N LEU A 14 -19.64 -22.47 7.59
CA LEU A 14 -18.64 -23.54 7.41
C LEU A 14 -17.99 -23.52 6.01
N TRP A 15 -18.72 -23.15 4.97
CA TRP A 15 -18.16 -23.07 3.61
C TRP A 15 -17.20 -21.88 3.47
N VAL A 16 -17.60 -20.72 4.01
CA VAL A 16 -16.76 -19.50 4.01
C VAL A 16 -15.49 -19.74 4.81
N ASP A 17 -15.58 -20.35 5.99
CA ASP A 17 -14.41 -20.64 6.83
C ASP A 17 -13.40 -21.55 6.11
N ARG A 18 -13.88 -22.58 5.41
CA ARG A 18 -13.03 -23.48 4.63
C ARG A 18 -12.39 -22.80 3.43
N PHE A 19 -13.14 -21.92 2.76
CA PHE A 19 -12.62 -21.11 1.66
C PHE A 19 -11.53 -20.14 2.12
N LEU A 20 -11.76 -19.41 3.22
CA LEU A 20 -10.79 -18.51 3.80
C LEU A 20 -9.55 -19.24 4.33
N ALA A 21 -9.74 -20.42 4.94
CA ALA A 21 -8.63 -21.27 5.37
C ALA A 21 -7.79 -21.74 4.18
N LEU A 22 -8.42 -22.12 3.06
CA LEU A 22 -7.73 -22.50 1.83
C LEU A 22 -6.91 -21.34 1.28
N ILE A 23 -7.48 -20.14 1.17
CA ILE A 23 -6.74 -18.94 0.72
C ILE A 23 -5.51 -18.71 1.61
N ARG A 24 -5.69 -18.75 2.94
CA ARG A 24 -4.61 -18.52 3.88
C ARG A 24 -3.49 -19.54 3.72
N ILE A 25 -3.82 -20.83 3.64
CA ILE A 25 -2.84 -21.91 3.47
C ILE A 25 -2.10 -21.75 2.15
N THR A 26 -2.82 -21.46 1.06
CA THR A 26 -2.20 -21.21 -0.25
C THR A 26 -1.25 -20.02 -0.21
N PHE A 27 -1.66 -18.90 0.38
CA PHE A 27 -0.83 -17.70 0.45
C PHE A 27 0.43 -17.93 1.31
N ILE A 28 0.27 -18.54 2.48
CA ILE A 28 1.40 -18.92 3.35
C ILE A 28 2.33 -19.90 2.63
N GLY A 29 1.76 -20.87 1.90
CA GLY A 29 2.52 -21.84 1.11
C GLY A 29 3.37 -21.15 0.05
N ILE A 30 2.77 -20.27 -0.76
CA ILE A 30 3.47 -19.51 -1.80
C ILE A 30 4.61 -18.68 -1.20
N VAL A 31 4.35 -17.94 -0.13
CA VAL A 31 5.37 -17.11 0.54
C VAL A 31 6.48 -17.98 1.11
N SER A 32 6.15 -19.09 1.76
CA SER A 32 7.13 -20.00 2.36
C SER A 32 8.02 -20.63 1.29
N VAL A 33 7.45 -21.10 0.17
CA VAL A 33 8.20 -21.63 -0.96
C VAL A 33 9.13 -20.58 -1.55
N GLY A 34 8.66 -19.35 -1.74
CA GLY A 34 9.48 -18.24 -2.23
C GLY A 34 10.66 -17.91 -1.30
N VAL A 35 10.44 -17.86 0.01
CA VAL A 35 11.49 -17.61 1.01
C VAL A 35 12.52 -18.75 1.05
N ILE A 36 12.06 -20.01 1.01
CA ILE A 36 12.96 -21.17 0.98
C ILE A 36 13.80 -21.15 -0.30
N ALA A 37 13.19 -20.89 -1.46
CA ALA A 37 13.90 -20.77 -2.73
C ALA A 37 14.96 -19.65 -2.68
N PHE A 38 14.61 -18.49 -2.11
CA PHE A 38 15.53 -17.38 -1.91
C PHE A 38 16.72 -17.73 -0.99
N ILE A 39 16.48 -18.37 0.15
CA ILE A 39 17.54 -18.79 1.08
C ILE A 39 18.44 -19.85 0.43
N ALA A 40 17.82 -20.84 -0.23
CA ALA A 40 18.55 -21.90 -0.91
C ALA A 40 19.47 -21.31 -2.01
N GLN A 41 18.99 -20.31 -2.75
CA GLN A 41 19.77 -19.57 -3.75
C GLN A 41 21.01 -18.89 -3.15
N GLN A 42 20.97 -18.39 -1.91
CA GLN A 42 22.14 -17.76 -1.26
C GLN A 42 23.21 -18.79 -0.85
N ILE A 43 22.82 -20.03 -0.57
CA ILE A 43 23.74 -21.09 -0.13
C ILE A 43 24.35 -21.82 -1.32
N ASN A 44 23.53 -22.19 -2.31
CA ASN A 44 23.97 -22.87 -3.53
C ASN A 44 23.15 -22.39 -4.73
N PRO A 45 23.72 -21.58 -5.64
CA PRO A 45 23.03 -21.06 -6.81
C PRO A 45 22.53 -22.14 -7.79
N GLN A 46 23.20 -23.30 -7.88
CA GLN A 46 22.81 -24.39 -8.80
C GLN A 46 21.84 -25.42 -8.19
N ASN A 47 21.16 -25.08 -7.09
CA ASN A 47 20.22 -26.01 -6.47
C ASN A 47 18.96 -26.23 -7.36
N PRO A 48 18.36 -27.43 -7.38
CA PRO A 48 17.17 -27.71 -8.18
C PRO A 48 15.92 -26.91 -7.76
N PHE A 49 15.86 -26.37 -6.55
CA PHE A 49 14.66 -25.66 -6.05
C PHE A 49 14.61 -24.20 -6.52
N ALA A 50 15.76 -23.55 -6.63
CA ALA A 50 15.90 -22.16 -7.06
C ALA A 50 15.83 -22.04 -8.58
N SER A 51 16.33 -23.04 -9.32
CA SER A 51 16.28 -23.05 -10.80
C SER A 51 14.86 -23.16 -11.37
N TRP A 52 13.91 -23.75 -10.62
CA TRP A 52 12.48 -23.78 -11.01
C TRP A 52 11.80 -22.41 -10.93
N VAL A 53 12.32 -21.53 -10.07
CA VAL A 53 11.78 -20.18 -9.86
C VAL A 53 12.55 -19.17 -10.71
N ASN A 54 13.88 -19.29 -10.74
CA ASN A 54 14.81 -18.40 -11.43
C ASN A 54 15.95 -19.21 -12.09
N PRO A 55 15.88 -19.48 -13.40
CA PRO A 55 16.88 -20.26 -14.12
C PRO A 55 18.30 -19.65 -14.10
N ASP A 56 18.41 -18.32 -13.99
CA ASP A 56 19.68 -17.56 -13.94
C ASP A 56 20.04 -17.10 -12.52
N ALA A 57 19.57 -17.83 -11.50
CA ALA A 57 19.75 -17.48 -10.10
C ALA A 57 21.23 -17.34 -9.70
N THR A 58 21.64 -16.12 -9.33
CA THR A 58 22.95 -15.84 -8.72
C THR A 58 22.75 -15.35 -7.28
N GLY A 59 23.73 -15.56 -6.41
CA GLY A 59 23.70 -15.03 -5.03
C GLY A 59 23.62 -13.50 -5.03
N LEU A 60 22.96 -12.92 -4.03
CA LEU A 60 22.78 -11.47 -3.96
C LEU A 60 24.11 -10.80 -3.60
N THR A 61 24.50 -9.75 -4.34
CA THR A 61 25.64 -8.93 -3.92
C THR A 61 25.25 -8.01 -2.76
N ALA A 62 26.25 -7.54 -2.00
CA ALA A 62 26.02 -6.65 -0.85
C ALA A 62 25.28 -5.36 -1.24
N ASP A 63 25.52 -4.84 -2.45
CA ASP A 63 24.86 -3.62 -2.92
C ASP A 63 23.43 -3.88 -3.39
N GLN A 64 23.17 -5.04 -4.00
CA GLN A 64 21.80 -5.47 -4.31
C GLN A 64 20.98 -5.67 -3.03
N LEU A 65 21.58 -6.23 -1.98
CA LEU A 65 20.90 -6.41 -0.69
C LEU A 65 20.51 -5.06 -0.07
N LYS A 66 21.43 -4.08 -0.07
CA LYS A 66 21.12 -2.72 0.40
C LYS A 66 19.96 -2.12 -0.39
N GLY A 67 19.99 -2.23 -1.72
CA GLY A 67 18.90 -1.74 -2.58
C GLY A 67 17.55 -2.40 -2.26
N LEU A 68 17.53 -3.71 -2.05
CA LEU A 68 16.32 -4.46 -1.73
C LEU A 68 15.74 -4.07 -0.36
N LEU A 69 16.59 -3.83 0.64
CA LEU A 69 16.16 -3.36 1.95
C LEU A 69 15.55 -1.95 1.89
N VAL A 70 16.21 -1.02 1.20
CA VAL A 70 15.73 0.36 1.07
C VAL A 70 14.39 0.41 0.33
N THR A 71 14.31 -0.29 -0.82
CA THR A 71 13.08 -0.35 -1.60
C THR A 71 11.96 -1.09 -0.87
N GLY A 72 12.27 -2.20 -0.18
CA GLY A 72 11.32 -2.95 0.63
C GLY A 72 10.73 -2.13 1.77
N ILE A 73 11.57 -1.40 2.52
CA ILE A 73 11.11 -0.49 3.59
C ILE A 73 10.27 0.65 3.01
N ALA A 74 10.69 1.24 1.89
CA ALA A 74 9.95 2.33 1.25
C ALA A 74 8.54 1.88 0.80
N GLN A 75 8.42 0.71 0.17
CA GLN A 75 7.14 0.14 -0.24
C GLN A 75 6.28 -0.26 0.98
N GLY A 76 6.90 -0.87 2.01
CA GLY A 76 6.22 -1.20 3.26
C GLY A 76 5.67 0.02 3.98
N ALA A 77 6.45 1.11 4.05
CA ALA A 77 6.02 2.38 4.61
C ALA A 77 4.87 3.00 3.80
N MET A 78 4.91 2.93 2.47
CA MET A 78 3.82 3.37 1.60
C MET A 78 2.53 2.60 1.89
N TYR A 79 2.58 1.26 1.91
CA TYR A 79 1.40 0.45 2.24
C TYR A 79 0.91 0.68 3.67
N GLY A 80 1.82 0.89 4.63
CA GLY A 80 1.49 1.25 6.00
C GLY A 80 0.78 2.60 6.11
N LEU A 81 1.26 3.62 5.39
CA LEU A 81 0.62 4.94 5.32
C LEU A 81 -0.75 4.87 4.67
N ILE A 82 -0.92 4.07 3.61
CA ILE A 82 -2.21 3.85 2.96
C ILE A 82 -3.19 3.21 3.95
N ALA A 83 -2.78 2.15 4.65
CA ALA A 83 -3.61 1.49 5.66
C ALA A 83 -3.99 2.44 6.80
N LEU A 84 -3.04 3.24 7.30
CA LEU A 84 -3.30 4.27 8.30
C LEU A 84 -4.29 5.32 7.80
N GLY A 85 -4.12 5.82 6.57
CA GLY A 85 -5.04 6.78 5.94
C GLY A 85 -6.47 6.26 5.87
N TYR A 86 -6.67 5.04 5.37
CA TYR A 86 -7.99 4.41 5.34
C TYR A 86 -8.59 4.22 6.74
N SER A 87 -7.79 3.81 7.73
CA SER A 87 -8.26 3.64 9.10
C SER A 87 -8.68 4.97 9.76
N MET A 88 -7.93 6.05 9.52
CA MET A 88 -8.21 7.37 10.09
C MET A 88 -9.48 7.98 9.47
N VAL A 89 -9.62 7.89 8.15
CA VAL A 89 -10.78 8.43 7.44
C VAL A 89 -12.06 7.72 7.86
N TYR A 90 -12.05 6.38 7.91
CA TYR A 90 -13.20 5.62 8.39
C TYR A 90 -13.46 5.85 9.89
N GLY A 91 -12.40 5.97 10.70
CA GLY A 91 -12.50 6.23 12.13
C GLY A 91 -13.16 7.56 12.49
N VAL A 92 -12.96 8.60 11.67
CA VAL A 92 -13.54 9.94 11.91
C VAL A 92 -14.89 10.12 11.20
N LEU A 93 -15.01 9.67 9.94
CA LEU A 93 -16.20 9.93 9.11
C LEU A 93 -17.24 8.81 9.14
N GLY A 94 -16.87 7.58 9.53
CA GLY A 94 -17.78 6.42 9.54
C GLY A 94 -18.22 5.93 8.15
N PHE A 95 -17.66 6.49 7.08
CA PHE A 95 -18.00 6.21 5.69
C PHE A 95 -16.76 5.97 4.83
N ILE A 96 -16.91 5.23 3.73
CA ILE A 96 -15.84 4.94 2.77
C ILE A 96 -15.73 6.13 1.81
N ASN A 97 -14.58 6.81 1.80
CA ASN A 97 -14.30 7.96 0.93
C ASN A 97 -13.26 7.55 -0.13
N PHE A 98 -13.65 7.55 -1.40
CA PHE A 98 -12.78 7.21 -2.53
C PHE A 98 -11.84 8.36 -2.94
N ALA A 99 -12.26 9.63 -2.80
CA ALA A 99 -11.46 10.81 -3.05
C ALA A 99 -10.14 10.85 -2.27
N HIS A 100 -10.07 10.17 -1.12
CA HIS A 100 -8.83 10.11 -0.34
C HIS A 100 -7.66 9.54 -1.16
N GLY A 101 -7.93 8.48 -1.93
CA GLY A 101 -6.92 7.86 -2.80
C GLY A 101 -6.50 8.79 -3.94
N GLU A 102 -7.45 9.52 -4.53
CA GLU A 102 -7.17 10.45 -5.63
C GLU A 102 -6.39 11.68 -5.19
N VAL A 103 -6.71 12.25 -4.01
CA VAL A 103 -5.98 13.37 -3.42
C VAL A 103 -4.55 12.97 -3.06
N PHE A 104 -4.36 11.78 -2.48
CA PHE A 104 -3.03 11.22 -2.22
C PHE A 104 -2.24 11.03 -3.52
N MET A 105 -2.87 10.44 -4.54
CA MET A 105 -2.23 10.17 -5.83
C MET A 105 -1.84 11.46 -6.56
N ALA A 106 -2.65 12.52 -6.47
CA ALA A 106 -2.33 13.83 -7.05
C ALA A 106 -1.03 14.41 -6.47
N GLY A 107 -0.86 14.37 -5.14
CA GLY A 107 0.37 14.82 -4.48
C GLY A 107 1.58 13.94 -4.78
N ALA A 108 1.39 12.62 -4.87
CA ALA A 108 2.46 11.67 -5.21
C ALA A 108 2.95 11.86 -6.66
N MET A 109 2.03 11.97 -7.62
CA MET A 109 2.36 12.19 -9.03
C MET A 109 3.04 13.53 -9.27
N SER A 110 2.59 14.61 -8.61
CA SER A 110 3.28 15.90 -8.70
C SER A 110 4.70 15.82 -8.15
N GLY A 111 4.90 15.12 -7.03
CA GLY A 111 6.21 14.88 -6.45
C GLY A 111 7.13 14.09 -7.38
N MET A 112 6.61 13.05 -8.04
CA MET A 112 7.34 12.27 -9.04
C MET A 112 7.79 13.14 -10.23
N ILE A 113 6.89 13.96 -10.77
CA ILE A 113 7.20 14.86 -11.88
C ILE A 113 8.31 15.84 -11.49
N ILE A 114 8.20 16.45 -10.31
CA ILE A 114 9.19 17.41 -9.80
C ILE A 114 10.52 16.71 -9.54
N SER A 115 10.50 15.51 -8.92
CA SER A 115 11.68 14.69 -8.69
C SER A 115 12.42 14.35 -9.98
N ASN A 116 11.69 14.00 -11.05
CA ASN A 116 12.28 13.74 -12.37
C ASN A 116 12.93 15.00 -12.95
N LYS A 117 12.28 16.17 -12.83
CA LYS A 117 12.85 17.44 -13.29
C LYS A 117 14.09 17.86 -12.49
N LEU A 118 14.12 17.56 -11.19
CA LEU A 118 15.30 17.76 -10.35
C LEU A 118 16.44 16.80 -10.71
N SER A 119 16.12 15.60 -11.17
CA SER A 119 17.10 14.65 -11.69
C SER A 119 17.67 15.07 -13.03
N GLU A 120 16.83 15.54 -13.95
CA GLU A 120 17.27 16.07 -15.25
C GLU A 120 18.21 17.27 -15.10
N SER A 121 18.03 18.07 -14.04
CA SER A 121 18.86 19.26 -13.75
C SER A 121 20.08 18.97 -12.88
N GLY A 122 20.31 17.72 -12.46
CA GLY A 122 21.47 17.34 -11.64
C GLY A 122 21.36 17.70 -10.14
N LEU A 123 20.27 18.36 -9.72
CA LEU A 123 20.10 18.89 -8.37
C LEU A 123 20.02 17.81 -7.27
N TRP A 124 19.75 16.55 -7.61
CA TRP A 124 19.84 15.45 -6.65
C TRP A 124 21.27 15.19 -6.18
N GLN A 125 22.28 15.45 -7.04
CA GLN A 125 23.70 15.29 -6.69
C GLN A 125 24.23 16.55 -6.00
N ASP A 126 23.90 17.73 -6.52
CA ASP A 126 24.43 19.00 -6.03
C ASP A 126 23.78 19.47 -4.71
N ALA A 127 22.49 19.20 -4.53
CA ALA A 127 21.71 19.73 -3.42
C ALA A 127 20.67 18.72 -2.92
N PHE A 128 21.13 17.54 -2.51
CA PHE A 128 20.27 16.43 -2.08
C PHE A 128 19.21 16.84 -1.04
N LEU A 129 19.60 17.52 0.04
CA LEU A 129 18.67 17.92 1.11
C LEU A 129 17.62 18.93 0.62
N PHE A 130 18.02 19.88 -0.20
CA PHE A 130 17.10 20.86 -0.78
C PHE A 130 16.09 20.15 -1.69
N SER A 131 16.58 19.27 -2.56
CA SER A 131 15.76 18.48 -3.49
C SER A 131 14.72 17.64 -2.76
N LEU A 132 15.14 16.96 -1.68
CA LEU A 132 14.26 16.15 -0.85
C LEU A 132 13.14 16.99 -0.20
N VAL A 133 13.51 18.09 0.46
CA VAL A 133 12.53 18.98 1.13
C VAL A 133 11.60 19.62 0.11
N PHE A 134 12.11 20.02 -1.05
CA PHE A 134 11.33 20.67 -2.10
C PHE A 134 10.27 19.72 -2.69
N VAL A 135 10.64 18.47 -2.98
CA VAL A 135 9.69 17.44 -3.45
C VAL A 135 8.61 17.17 -2.40
N ILE A 136 8.99 17.00 -1.13
CA ILE A 136 8.02 16.77 -0.04
C ILE A 136 7.07 17.96 0.10
N ALA A 137 7.61 19.19 0.15
CA ALA A 137 6.81 20.40 0.31
C ALA A 137 5.82 20.59 -0.84
N THR A 138 6.26 20.39 -2.08
CA THR A 138 5.40 20.53 -3.25
C THR A 138 4.31 19.45 -3.29
N SER A 139 4.61 18.19 -2.95
CA SER A 139 3.60 17.14 -2.79
C SER A 139 2.55 17.45 -1.73
N ILE A 140 2.96 17.99 -0.58
CA ILE A 140 2.03 18.42 0.48
C ILE A 140 1.15 19.56 0.00
N VAL A 141 1.72 20.57 -0.66
CA VAL A 141 0.97 21.71 -1.18
C VAL A 141 -0.06 21.27 -2.22
N VAL A 142 0.32 20.41 -3.17
CA VAL A 142 -0.58 19.93 -4.23
C VAL A 142 -1.70 19.09 -3.63
N SER A 143 -1.40 18.11 -2.78
CA SER A 143 -2.44 17.29 -2.13
C SER A 143 -3.39 18.13 -1.28
N THR A 144 -2.87 19.08 -0.50
CA THR A 144 -3.68 19.98 0.32
C THR A 144 -4.56 20.88 -0.55
N ALA A 145 -4.02 21.43 -1.64
CA ALA A 145 -4.79 22.26 -2.57
C ALA A 145 -5.92 21.46 -3.22
N THR A 146 -5.66 20.23 -3.68
CA THR A 146 -6.67 19.33 -4.24
C THR A 146 -7.76 19.02 -3.21
N ALA A 147 -7.37 18.73 -1.95
CA ALA A 147 -8.33 18.49 -0.87
C ALA A 147 -9.24 19.71 -0.62
N ILE A 148 -8.67 20.91 -0.56
CA ILE A 148 -9.43 22.16 -0.34
C ILE A 148 -10.36 22.45 -1.52
N ILE A 149 -9.90 22.24 -2.75
CA ILE A 149 -10.73 22.42 -3.95
C ILE A 149 -11.91 21.45 -3.90
N MET A 150 -11.66 20.18 -3.58
CA MET A 150 -12.71 19.18 -3.45
C MET A 150 -13.71 19.55 -2.35
N GLU A 151 -13.22 20.02 -1.20
CA GLU A 151 -14.07 20.50 -0.11
C GLU A 151 -14.98 21.65 -0.57
N ARG A 152 -14.40 22.65 -1.26
CA ARG A 152 -15.14 23.84 -1.70
C ARG A 152 -16.14 23.56 -2.81
N VAL A 153 -15.79 22.71 -3.77
CA VAL A 153 -16.60 22.47 -4.97
C VAL A 153 -17.68 21.42 -4.69
N ALA A 154 -17.34 20.32 -4.03
CA ALA A 154 -18.25 19.20 -3.81
C ALA A 154 -18.88 19.25 -2.41
N TYR A 155 -18.08 19.14 -1.35
CA TYR A 155 -18.60 18.94 0.00
C TYR A 155 -19.37 20.14 0.56
N ARG A 156 -18.87 21.36 0.35
CA ARG A 156 -19.51 22.58 0.86
C ARG A 156 -20.89 22.81 0.25
N ARG A 157 -21.13 22.34 -0.98
CA ARG A 157 -22.45 22.43 -1.65
C ARG A 157 -23.42 21.33 -1.20
N LEU A 158 -22.92 20.21 -0.70
CA LEU A 158 -23.71 19.07 -0.25
C LEU A 158 -23.88 19.00 1.28
N ARG A 159 -23.46 20.03 2.02
CA ARG A 159 -23.49 20.04 3.49
C ARG A 159 -24.91 19.87 4.07
N ASP A 160 -25.92 20.34 3.35
CA ASP A 160 -27.33 20.23 3.75
C ASP A 160 -28.04 19.01 3.15
N ALA A 161 -27.34 18.18 2.38
CA ALA A 161 -27.89 17.00 1.73
C ALA A 161 -27.87 15.77 2.68
N PRO A 162 -28.81 14.81 2.53
CA PRO A 162 -28.84 13.58 3.32
C PRO A 162 -27.49 12.83 3.31
N ARG A 163 -27.08 12.32 4.48
CA ARG A 163 -25.73 11.74 4.76
C ARG A 163 -25.27 10.60 3.84
N LEU A 164 -26.14 10.06 3.00
CA LEU A 164 -25.85 9.01 2.01
C LEU A 164 -25.29 9.55 0.68
N ILE A 165 -25.51 10.83 0.36
CA ILE A 165 -25.13 11.42 -0.94
C ILE A 165 -23.63 11.78 -1.03
N PRO A 166 -22.95 12.24 0.05
CA PRO A 166 -21.49 12.45 0.02
C PRO A 166 -20.68 11.16 -0.23
N LEU A 167 -21.28 9.98 0.03
CA LEU A 167 -20.69 8.66 -0.21
C LEU A 167 -20.47 8.37 -1.70
N ILE A 168 -21.32 8.94 -2.58
CA ILE A 168 -21.31 8.69 -4.03
C ILE A 168 -20.59 9.80 -4.80
N THR A 169 -20.38 10.96 -4.17
CA THR A 169 -19.68 12.11 -4.75
C THR A 169 -18.17 12.11 -4.44
N SER A 170 -17.73 11.18 -3.58
CA SER A 170 -16.31 10.94 -3.27
C SER A 170 -15.62 10.21 -4.40
#